data_AF-A0A1G0MZ26-F1
#
_entry.id   AF-A0A1G0MZ26-F1
#
_cell.length_a   1.000
_cell.length_b   1.000
_cell.length_c   1.000
_cell.angle_alpha   90.00
_cell.angle_beta   90.00
_cell.angle_gamma   90.00
#
_symmetry.space_group_name_H-M   'P 1'
#
loop_
_entity.id
_entity.type
_entity.pdbx_description
1 polymer ?
#
loop_
_entity_poly.entity_id
_entity_poly.type
_entity_poly.pdbx_seq_one_letter_code
_entity_poly.pdbx_strand_id
1 'polypeptide(L)'
;MANFHKSEIARLQLETAVDIFLRGLDWSSVITLAGASSGILDTLVRRAGKEPFVDYARRVYRELQGNTPKRKSYAHHIDKRLGVIAHKHLSKDDSETVELDLEKQATDALARAIADYVTLNGQDEPFVRAYLQWTWVNTDGPGLMDKFATVPAKMRPK
;
A
#
# COMPACT_ATOMS: atom_id res chain seq x y z
N MET A 1 4.37 9.11 -30.62
CA MET A 1 3.75 8.54 -29.41
C MET A 1 4.87 8.06 -28.50
N ALA A 2 4.77 8.25 -27.18
CA ALA A 2 5.75 7.76 -26.23
C ALA A 2 5.35 6.37 -25.70
N ASN A 3 6.33 5.49 -25.50
CA ASN A 3 6.13 4.16 -24.92
C ASN A 3 6.60 4.18 -23.45
N PHE A 4 5.74 3.79 -22.53
CA PHE A 4 6.04 3.75 -21.10
C PHE A 4 6.08 2.32 -20.58
N HIS A 5 7.06 2.01 -19.73
CA HIS A 5 7.05 0.76 -18.99
C HIS A 5 6.00 0.79 -17.87
N LYS A 6 5.38 -0.36 -17.56
CA LYS A 6 4.41 -0.44 -16.47
C LYS A 6 5.02 -0.07 -15.11
N SER A 7 6.29 -0.39 -14.88
CA SER A 7 7.03 0.03 -13.69
C SER A 7 7.14 1.55 -13.59
N GLU A 8 7.39 2.23 -14.71
CA GLU A 8 7.48 3.69 -14.76
C GLU A 8 6.14 4.36 -14.46
N ILE A 9 5.05 3.84 -15.01
CA ILE A 9 3.69 4.33 -14.71
C ILE A 9 3.40 4.19 -13.20
N ALA A 10 3.70 3.03 -12.62
CA ALA A 10 3.48 2.80 -11.20
C ALA A 10 4.34 3.72 -10.31
N ARG A 11 5.60 3.93 -10.69
CA ARG A 11 6.51 4.86 -10.01
C ARG A 11 5.98 6.28 -10.04
N LEU A 12 5.62 6.80 -11.22
CA LEU A 12 5.11 8.17 -11.38
C LEU A 12 3.81 8.40 -10.60
N GLN A 13 2.90 7.43 -10.60
CA GLN A 13 1.69 7.48 -9.78
C GLN A 13 2.01 7.54 -8.28
N LEU A 14 2.94 6.71 -7.81
CA LEU A 14 3.31 6.66 -6.40
C LEU A 14 4.07 7.91 -5.96
N GLU A 15 5.00 8.39 -6.78
CA GLU A 15 5.75 9.63 -6.54
C GLU A 15 4.80 10.82 -6.43
N THR A 16 3.83 10.93 -7.35
CA THR A 16 2.80 11.97 -7.32
C THR A 16 1.92 11.86 -6.08
N ALA A 17 1.51 10.64 -5.72
CA ALA A 17 0.72 10.41 -4.52
C ALA A 17 1.47 10.85 -3.25
N VAL A 18 2.76 10.57 -3.15
CA VAL A 18 3.59 11.02 -2.01
C VAL A 18 3.73 12.55 -2.00
N ASP A 19 3.95 13.20 -3.14
CA ASP A 19 4.04 14.67 -3.20
C ASP A 19 2.75 15.36 -2.75
N ILE A 20 1.59 14.90 -3.23
CA ILE A 20 0.28 15.40 -2.79
C ILE A 20 0.09 15.18 -1.29
N PHE A 21 0.49 14.00 -0.80
CA PHE A 21 0.34 13.62 0.59
C PHE A 21 1.18 14.51 1.53
N LEU A 22 2.46 14.68 1.23
CA LEU A 22 3.37 15.47 2.07
C LEU A 22 3.02 16.96 2.10
N ARG A 23 2.30 17.45 1.08
CA ARG A 23 1.79 18.82 1.02
C ARG A 23 0.41 18.99 1.66
N GLY A 24 -0.24 17.91 2.11
CA GLY A 24 -1.56 17.96 2.73
C GLY A 24 -2.68 18.45 1.80
N LEU A 25 -2.58 18.16 0.49
CA LEU A 25 -3.47 18.78 -0.51
C LEU A 25 -4.78 18.02 -0.72
N ASP A 26 -4.71 16.75 -1.14
CA ASP A 26 -5.90 15.97 -1.51
C ASP A 26 -5.72 14.47 -1.22
N TRP A 27 -6.25 14.04 -0.08
CA TRP A 27 -6.21 12.65 0.35
C TRP A 27 -6.97 11.69 -0.56
N SER A 28 -8.03 12.15 -1.23
CA SER A 28 -8.80 11.32 -2.17
C SER A 28 -7.98 10.99 -3.41
N SER A 29 -7.26 11.97 -3.94
CA SER A 29 -6.28 11.78 -5.02
C SER A 29 -5.14 10.87 -4.59
N VAL A 30 -4.62 11.00 -3.36
CA VAL A 30 -3.58 10.10 -2.83
C VAL A 30 -4.06 8.65 -2.82
N ILE A 31 -5.25 8.37 -2.29
CA ILE A 31 -5.82 7.01 -2.24
C ILE A 31 -5.94 6.42 -3.64
N THR A 32 -6.43 7.23 -4.59
CA THR A 32 -6.63 6.80 -5.98
C THR A 32 -5.30 6.44 -6.66
N LEU A 33 -4.31 7.33 -6.58
CA LEU A 33 -3.00 7.14 -7.22
C LEU A 33 -2.20 6.01 -6.56
N ALA A 34 -2.19 5.94 -5.23
CA ALA A 34 -1.55 4.86 -4.50
C ALA A 34 -2.22 3.50 -4.79
N GLY A 35 -3.55 3.45 -4.87
CA GLY A 35 -4.31 2.27 -5.23
C GLY A 35 -4.01 1.77 -6.65
N ALA A 36 -3.95 2.68 -7.62
CA ALA A 36 -3.58 2.36 -9.01
C ALA A 36 -2.15 1.84 -9.11
N SER A 37 -1.20 2.51 -8.43
CA SER A 37 0.20 2.10 -8.38
C SER A 37 0.35 0.71 -7.75
N SER A 38 -0.29 0.48 -6.59
CA SER A 38 -0.24 -0.82 -5.89
C SER A 38 -0.78 -1.97 -6.74
N GLY A 39 -1.83 -1.76 -7.54
CA GLY A 39 -2.33 -2.78 -8.45
C GLY A 39 -1.30 -3.24 -9.50
N ILE A 40 -0.50 -2.29 -10.02
CA ILE A 40 0.60 -2.60 -10.94
C ILE A 40 1.77 -3.24 -10.19
N LEU A 41 2.18 -2.67 -9.05
CA LEU A 41 3.31 -3.13 -8.25
C LEU A 41 3.09 -4.56 -7.72
N ASP A 42 1.90 -4.92 -7.22
CA ASP A 42 1.56 -6.28 -6.79
C ASP A 42 1.86 -7.32 -7.88
N THR A 43 1.50 -6.98 -9.12
CA THR A 43 1.74 -7.86 -10.28
C THR A 43 3.23 -7.92 -10.62
N LEU A 44 3.94 -6.79 -10.57
CA LEU A 44 5.38 -6.73 -10.87
C LEU A 44 6.21 -7.50 -9.83
N VAL A 45 5.92 -7.33 -8.52
CA VAL A 45 6.55 -8.07 -7.42
C VAL A 45 6.41 -9.58 -7.64
N ARG A 46 5.19 -10.03 -7.97
CA ARG A 46 4.93 -11.44 -8.25
C ARG A 46 5.68 -11.96 -9.47
N ARG A 47 5.75 -11.17 -10.55
CA ARG A 47 6.52 -11.53 -11.75
C ARG A 47 8.01 -11.62 -11.47
N ALA A 48 8.51 -10.86 -10.50
CA ALA A 48 9.89 -10.95 -10.01
C ALA A 48 10.14 -12.11 -9.03
N GLY A 49 9.14 -12.97 -8.77
CA GLY A 49 9.26 -14.09 -7.83
C GLY A 49 9.33 -13.68 -6.36
N LYS A 50 9.00 -12.42 -6.04
CA LYS A 50 9.01 -11.86 -4.69
C LYS A 50 7.61 -11.89 -4.06
N GLU A 51 7.53 -11.71 -2.74
CA GLU A 51 6.27 -11.71 -1.98
C GLU A 51 5.67 -10.28 -1.95
N PRO A 52 4.53 -10.02 -2.60
CA PRO A 52 3.85 -8.73 -2.48
C PRO A 52 3.19 -8.59 -1.10
N PHE A 53 2.90 -7.35 -0.72
CA PHE A 53 2.28 -6.99 0.56
C PHE A 53 1.03 -7.81 0.86
N VAL A 54 0.17 -8.04 -0.14
CA VAL A 54 -1.07 -8.83 0.06
C VAL A 54 -0.74 -10.27 0.47
N ASP A 55 0.28 -10.88 -0.14
CA ASP A 55 0.66 -12.25 0.18
C ASP A 55 1.42 -12.34 1.52
N TYR A 56 2.23 -11.31 1.84
CA TYR A 56 2.79 -11.12 3.18
C TYR A 56 1.70 -11.03 4.25
N ALA A 57 0.71 -10.16 4.08
CA ALA A 57 -0.38 -9.98 5.03
C ALA A 57 -1.20 -11.27 5.22
N ARG A 58 -1.43 -12.04 4.14
CA ARG A 58 -2.08 -13.36 4.21
C ARG A 58 -1.25 -14.37 5.00
N ARG A 59 0.07 -14.36 4.83
CA ARG A 59 0.98 -15.21 5.60
C ARG A 59 0.91 -14.85 7.08
N VAL A 60 1.03 -13.57 7.43
CA VAL A 60 0.89 -13.10 8.82
C VAL A 60 -0.46 -13.50 9.40
N TYR A 61 -1.56 -13.32 8.65
CA TYR A 61 -2.89 -13.74 9.07
C TYR A 61 -2.96 -15.25 9.35
N ARG A 62 -2.40 -16.09 8.48
CA ARG A 62 -2.33 -17.54 8.72
C ARG A 62 -1.60 -17.86 10.02
N GLU A 63 -0.48 -17.21 10.28
CA GLU A 63 0.28 -17.45 11.51
C GLU A 63 -0.48 -17.01 12.77
N LEU A 64 -1.42 -16.06 12.66
CA LEU A 64 -2.26 -15.58 13.77
C LEU A 64 -3.55 -16.38 13.94
N GLN A 65 -4.17 -16.84 12.85
CA GLN A 65 -5.54 -17.38 12.83
C GLN A 65 -5.60 -18.88 12.47
N GLY A 66 -4.47 -19.48 12.07
CA GLY A 66 -4.38 -20.89 11.71
C GLY A 66 -4.89 -21.25 10.31
N ASN A 67 -5.44 -20.30 9.54
CA ASN A 67 -5.93 -20.53 8.18
C ASN A 67 -5.48 -19.47 7.17
N THR A 68 -5.36 -19.85 5.89
CA THR A 68 -4.98 -18.92 4.82
C THR A 68 -6.21 -18.46 4.03
N PRO A 69 -6.56 -17.17 4.04
CA PRO A 69 -7.70 -16.68 3.27
C PRO A 69 -7.41 -16.73 1.76
N LYS A 70 -8.47 -16.84 0.95
CA LYS A 70 -8.37 -16.78 -0.52
C LYS A 70 -7.80 -15.42 -0.94
N ARG A 71 -6.75 -15.43 -1.78
CA ARG A 71 -6.01 -14.22 -2.17
C ARG A 71 -6.90 -13.09 -2.66
N LYS A 72 -7.79 -13.38 -3.62
CA LYS A 72 -8.67 -12.38 -4.23
C LYS A 72 -9.59 -11.70 -3.21
N SER A 73 -10.20 -12.50 -2.33
CA SER A 73 -11.09 -11.98 -1.28
C SER A 73 -10.32 -11.15 -0.25
N TYR A 74 -9.11 -11.59 0.12
CA TYR A 74 -8.28 -10.84 1.08
C TYR A 74 -7.74 -9.54 0.48
N ALA A 75 -7.29 -9.56 -0.78
CA ALA A 75 -6.90 -8.35 -1.51
C ALA A 75 -8.05 -7.34 -1.60
N HIS A 76 -9.26 -7.82 -1.91
CA HIS A 76 -10.45 -6.99 -1.95
C HIS A 76 -10.81 -6.41 -0.57
N HIS A 77 -10.66 -7.20 0.50
CA HIS A 77 -10.85 -6.74 1.87
C HIS A 77 -9.86 -5.62 2.24
N ILE A 78 -8.58 -5.78 1.88
CA ILE A 78 -7.56 -4.75 2.05
C ILE A 78 -7.95 -3.49 1.25
N ASP A 79 -8.22 -3.62 -0.05
CA ASP A 79 -8.64 -2.48 -0.90
C ASP A 79 -9.84 -1.72 -0.30
N LYS A 80 -10.79 -2.44 0.30
CA LYS A 80 -11.97 -1.82 0.93
C LYS A 80 -11.58 -1.03 2.17
N ARG A 81 -10.71 -1.57 3.03
CA ARG A 81 -10.21 -0.86 4.22
C ARG A 81 -9.38 0.37 3.88
N LEU A 82 -8.64 0.31 2.78
CA LEU A 82 -7.79 1.41 2.30
C LEU A 82 -8.59 2.49 1.54
N GLY A 83 -9.92 2.41 1.47
CA GLY A 83 -10.75 3.35 0.70
C GLY A 83 -10.64 3.20 -0.82
N VAL A 84 -9.73 2.36 -1.34
CA VAL A 84 -9.47 2.19 -2.79
C VAL A 84 -10.70 1.70 -3.54
N ILE A 85 -11.56 0.85 -2.96
CA ILE A 85 -12.82 0.43 -3.59
C ILE A 85 -13.75 1.63 -3.80
N ALA A 86 -13.93 2.45 -2.77
CA ALA A 86 -14.84 3.60 -2.79
C ALA A 86 -14.42 4.67 -3.82
N HIS A 87 -13.11 4.74 -4.12
CA HIS A 87 -12.55 5.68 -5.09
C HIS A 87 -12.54 5.18 -6.54
N LYS A 88 -12.89 3.90 -6.80
CA LYS A 88 -12.73 3.30 -8.13
C LYS A 88 -13.98 2.63 -8.71
N HIS A 89 -14.94 2.27 -7.87
CA HIS A 89 -16.12 1.52 -8.27
C HIS A 89 -17.39 2.20 -7.81
N LEU A 90 -18.41 2.19 -8.67
CA LEU A 90 -19.80 2.51 -8.34
C LEU A 90 -20.66 1.41 -8.96
N SER A 91 -21.23 0.57 -8.11
CA SER A 91 -22.15 -0.50 -8.49
C SER A 91 -23.59 -0.01 -8.44
N LYS A 92 -24.51 -0.71 -9.11
CA LYS A 92 -25.93 -0.33 -9.14
C LYS A 92 -26.57 -0.26 -7.74
N ASP A 93 -26.10 -1.10 -6.83
CA ASP A 93 -26.67 -1.22 -5.47
C ASP A 93 -25.83 -0.47 -4.41
N ASP A 94 -24.84 0.34 -4.83
CA ASP A 94 -24.05 1.13 -3.89
C ASP A 94 -24.84 2.35 -3.40
N SER A 95 -24.61 2.73 -2.15
CA SER A 95 -25.11 3.99 -1.58
C SER A 95 -24.55 5.19 -2.34
N GLU A 96 -25.33 6.25 -2.47
CA GLU A 96 -24.88 7.54 -3.03
C GLU A 96 -23.78 8.20 -2.18
N THR A 97 -23.68 7.82 -0.90
CA THR A 97 -22.71 8.36 0.06
C THR A 97 -21.89 7.27 0.71
N VAL A 98 -20.66 7.60 1.09
CA VAL A 98 -19.72 6.75 1.82
C VAL A 98 -18.98 7.56 2.88
N GLU A 99 -18.78 6.99 4.06
CA GLU A 99 -17.98 7.58 5.13
C GLU A 99 -16.55 7.05 5.05
N LEU A 100 -15.58 7.97 5.01
CA LEU A 100 -14.17 7.65 4.83
C LEU A 100 -13.31 8.49 5.78
N ASP A 101 -12.38 7.84 6.48
CA ASP A 101 -11.26 8.49 7.15
C ASP A 101 -10.15 8.70 6.11
N LEU A 102 -10.24 9.81 5.38
CA LEU A 102 -9.42 10.05 4.20
C LEU A 102 -7.92 10.13 4.53
N GLU A 103 -7.54 10.79 5.62
CA GLU A 103 -6.13 10.94 6.00
C GLU A 103 -5.51 9.59 6.39
N LYS A 104 -6.21 8.82 7.22
CA LYS A 104 -5.75 7.49 7.61
C LYS A 104 -5.68 6.55 6.41
N GLN A 105 -6.70 6.55 5.56
CA GLN A 105 -6.75 5.69 4.38
C GLN A 105 -5.68 6.06 3.35
N ALA A 106 -5.40 7.36 3.16
CA ALA A 106 -4.31 7.83 2.32
C ALA A 106 -2.95 7.34 2.84
N THR A 107 -2.73 7.44 4.15
CA THR A 107 -1.53 6.93 4.82
C THR A 107 -1.38 5.42 4.62
N ASP A 108 -2.42 4.64 4.92
CA ASP A 108 -2.37 3.17 4.79
C ASP A 108 -2.21 2.74 3.32
N ALA A 109 -2.81 3.45 2.36
CA ALA A 109 -2.71 3.16 0.93
C ALA A 109 -1.28 3.40 0.41
N LEU A 110 -0.65 4.50 0.83
CA LEU A 110 0.76 4.78 0.54
C LEU A 110 1.67 3.73 1.17
N ALA A 111 1.45 3.37 2.44
CA ALA A 111 2.25 2.36 3.13
C ALA A 111 2.27 1.03 2.34
N ARG A 112 1.11 0.58 1.86
CA ARG A 112 1.02 -0.63 1.03
C ARG A 112 1.79 -0.49 -0.28
N ALA A 113 1.58 0.61 -1.02
CA ALA A 113 2.22 0.79 -2.32
C ALA A 113 3.74 0.95 -2.19
N ILE A 114 4.21 1.67 -1.17
CA ILE A 114 5.63 1.83 -0.85
C ILE A 114 6.25 0.49 -0.47
N ALA A 115 5.58 -0.37 0.29
CA ALA A 115 6.10 -1.70 0.62
C ALA A 115 6.38 -2.56 -0.62
N ASP A 116 5.44 -2.60 -1.58
CA ASP A 116 5.64 -3.32 -2.85
C ASP A 116 6.71 -2.65 -3.72
N TYR A 117 6.78 -1.31 -3.72
CA TYR A 117 7.81 -0.57 -4.43
C TYR A 117 9.22 -0.89 -3.89
N VAL A 118 9.38 -0.84 -2.57
CA VAL A 118 10.66 -1.15 -1.89
C VAL A 118 11.08 -2.59 -2.15
N THR A 119 10.13 -3.51 -2.18
CA THR A 119 10.40 -4.92 -2.51
C THR A 119 11.03 -5.07 -3.90
N LEU A 120 10.64 -4.23 -4.86
CA LEU A 120 11.18 -4.24 -6.23
C LEU A 120 12.48 -3.45 -6.36
N ASN A 121 12.50 -2.22 -5.85
CA ASN A 121 13.47 -1.19 -6.23
C ASN A 121 14.37 -0.73 -5.07
N GLY A 122 14.12 -1.21 -3.85
CA GLY A 122 14.75 -0.68 -2.64
C GLY A 122 14.16 0.65 -2.19
N GLN A 123 14.83 1.30 -1.23
CA GLN A 123 14.30 2.46 -0.50
C GLN A 123 15.04 3.76 -0.79
N ASP A 124 15.88 3.79 -1.83
CA ASP A 124 16.84 4.89 -2.02
C ASP A 124 16.26 6.09 -2.76
N GLU A 125 15.12 5.93 -3.44
CA GLU A 125 14.50 7.03 -4.17
C GLU A 125 13.96 8.13 -3.24
N PRO A 126 14.09 9.42 -3.62
CA PRO A 126 13.74 10.54 -2.76
C PRO A 126 12.31 10.50 -2.21
N PHE A 127 11.31 10.20 -3.05
CA PHE A 127 9.91 10.15 -2.60
C PHE A 127 9.67 9.00 -1.62
N VAL A 128 10.36 7.87 -1.79
CA VAL A 128 10.27 6.73 -0.87
C VAL A 128 10.86 7.12 0.49
N ARG A 129 12.06 7.69 0.51
CA ARG A 129 12.70 8.15 1.74
C ARG A 129 11.88 9.22 2.44
N ALA A 130 11.31 10.17 1.70
CA ALA A 130 10.48 11.23 2.26
C ALA A 130 9.24 10.65 2.97
N TYR A 131 8.55 9.69 2.34
CA TYR A 131 7.43 9.01 2.97
C TYR A 131 7.85 8.19 4.18
N LEU A 132 8.93 7.39 4.08
CA LEU A 132 9.42 6.58 5.21
C LEU A 132 9.86 7.45 6.40
N GLN A 133 10.53 8.57 6.14
CA GLN A 133 10.91 9.54 7.18
C GLN A 133 9.67 10.19 7.80
N TRP A 134 8.68 10.57 7.00
CA TRP A 134 7.41 11.08 7.51
C TRP A 134 6.75 10.04 8.43
N THR A 135 6.67 8.76 8.02
CA THR A 135 6.10 7.70 8.87
C THR A 135 6.88 7.53 10.17
N TRP A 136 8.22 7.52 10.11
CA TRP A 136 9.07 7.41 11.30
C TRP A 136 8.76 8.49 12.34
N VAL A 137 8.61 9.73 11.90
CA VAL A 137 8.35 10.88 12.80
C VAL A 137 6.91 10.87 13.31
N ASN A 138 5.94 10.53 12.46
CA ASN A 138 4.51 10.71 12.76
C ASN A 138 3.83 9.46 13.34
N THR A 139 4.47 8.29 13.34
CA THR A 139 3.88 7.04 13.84
C THR A 139 4.68 6.38 14.96
N ASP A 140 5.45 7.16 15.72
CA ASP A 140 6.35 6.64 16.78
C ASP A 140 7.30 5.54 16.24
N GLY A 141 8.18 5.93 15.34
CA GLY A 141 9.17 5.03 14.73
C GLY A 141 9.96 4.18 15.74
N PRO A 142 10.50 4.76 16.83
CA PRO A 142 11.16 3.98 17.88
C PRO A 142 10.24 2.90 18.48
N GLY A 143 9.03 3.26 18.91
CA GLY A 143 8.08 2.29 19.47
C GLY A 143 7.60 1.25 18.45
N LEU A 144 7.52 1.61 17.16
CA LEU A 144 7.26 0.66 16.07
C LEU A 144 8.39 -0.39 15.98
N MET A 145 9.65 0.04 16.08
CA MET A 145 10.80 -0.86 16.02
C MET A 145 10.88 -1.79 17.24
N ASP A 146 10.52 -1.29 18.42
CA ASP A 146 10.41 -2.13 19.62
C ASP A 146 9.37 -3.23 19.44
N LYS A 147 8.19 -2.88 18.90
CA LYS A 147 7.15 -3.86 18.53
C LYS A 147 7.63 -4.83 17.46
N PHE A 148 8.36 -4.34 16.46
CA PHE A 148 8.91 -5.18 15.39
C PHE A 148 9.94 -6.19 15.92
N ALA A 149 10.75 -5.81 16.91
CA ALA A 149 11.74 -6.69 17.53
C ALA A 149 11.10 -7.95 18.15
N THR A 150 9.87 -7.83 18.67
CA THR A 150 9.12 -8.95 19.25
C THR A 150 8.34 -9.76 18.22
N VAL A 151 8.27 -9.35 16.95
CA VAL A 151 7.57 -10.09 15.90
C VAL A 151 8.32 -11.41 15.62
N PRO A 152 7.63 -12.58 15.66
CA PRO A 152 8.25 -13.86 15.34
C PRO A 152 8.88 -13.87 13.95
N ALA A 153 10.04 -14.52 13.77
CA ALA A 153 10.76 -14.55 12.50
C ALA A 153 9.88 -14.98 11.31
N LYS A 154 8.98 -15.95 11.53
CA LYS A 154 8.02 -16.45 10.53
C LYS A 154 6.98 -15.43 10.06
N MET A 155 6.78 -14.34 10.80
CA MET A 155 5.86 -13.23 10.49
C MET A 155 6.59 -11.98 9.99
N ARG A 156 7.93 -11.97 9.91
CA ARG A 156 8.67 -10.82 9.37
C ARG A 156 8.59 -10.81 7.83
N PRO A 157 8.76 -9.65 7.17
CA PRO A 157 8.99 -9.56 5.73
C PRO A 157 10.20 -10.43 5.33
N LYS A 158 10.16 -10.99 4.11
CA LYS A 158 11.22 -11.86 3.56
C LYS A 158 12.19 -11.09 2.70
#